data_AF-A0A914JEH3-F1
#
_entry.id   AF-A0A914JEH3-F1
#
_cell.length_a   1.000
_cell.length_b   1.000
_cell.length_c   1.000
_cell.angle_alpha   90.00
_cell.angle_beta   90.00
_cell.angle_gamma   90.00
#
_symmetry.space_group_name_H-M   'P 1'
#
loop_
_entity.id
_entity.type
_entity.pdbx_description
1 polymer ?
#
loop_
_entity_poly.entity_id
_entity_poly.type
_entity_poly.pdbx_seq_one_letter_code
_entity_poly.pdbx_strand_id
1 'polypeptide(L)'
;MMETAVIDLFENYHDKIGLHNGWIFDNFAIKPKQLARFVAALMRNVVFADSEKDEIDGEVIADRRIALFDFLRSGPVEAVNAFIYPFLHYLNPLFEGGNIVQIPLNASRICADGIYLMNRGFFSLIYVMPQCPLKYIKDIFKVNDYEAIDSTTMELDDIPKTAKQLQEILEWMRKMRGGYASQTLVLK
;
A
#
# COMPACT_ATOMS: atom_id res chain seq x y z
N MET A 1 20.62 5.20 -12.91
CA MET A 1 21.44 4.09 -12.36
C MET A 1 20.58 2.85 -12.05
N MET A 2 19.49 2.95 -11.28
CA MET A 2 18.59 1.80 -11.02
C MET A 2 17.78 1.35 -12.26
N GLU A 3 17.30 2.29 -13.07
CA GLU A 3 16.63 1.97 -14.34
C GLU A 3 17.57 1.22 -15.29
N THR A 4 18.83 1.64 -15.36
CA THR A 4 19.89 1.00 -16.13
C THR A 4 20.09 -0.45 -15.70
N ALA A 5 20.20 -0.72 -14.39
CA ALA A 5 20.35 -2.09 -13.89
C ALA A 5 19.17 -3.01 -14.23
N VAL A 6 17.96 -2.47 -14.33
CA VAL A 6 16.77 -3.22 -14.74
C VAL A 6 16.72 -3.44 -16.24
N ILE A 7 17.05 -2.42 -17.04
CA ILE A 7 17.18 -2.53 -18.49
C ILE A 7 18.25 -3.58 -18.82
N ASP A 8 19.43 -3.48 -18.21
CA ASP A 8 20.54 -4.42 -18.37
C ASP A 8 20.10 -5.85 -18.01
N LEU A 9 19.35 -6.03 -16.92
CA LEU A 9 18.84 -7.35 -16.53
C LEU A 9 17.85 -7.91 -17.57
N PHE A 10 16.97 -7.06 -18.11
CA PHE A 10 15.98 -7.46 -19.10
C PHE A 10 16.60 -7.75 -20.46
N GLU A 11 17.55 -6.95 -20.92
CA GLU A 11 18.32 -7.17 -22.14
C GLU A 11 19.14 -8.46 -22.03
N ASN A 12 19.84 -8.67 -20.92
CA ASN A 12 20.59 -9.91 -20.67
C ASN A 12 19.69 -11.16 -20.61
N TYR A 13 18.47 -11.06 -20.07
CA TYR A 13 17.52 -12.18 -20.04
C TYR A 13 16.99 -12.50 -21.44
N HIS A 14 16.67 -11.46 -22.22
CA HIS A 14 16.17 -11.58 -23.58
C HIS A 14 17.21 -12.25 -24.50
N ASP A 15 18.46 -11.79 -24.43
CA ASP A 15 19.58 -12.34 -25.21
C ASP A 15 19.88 -13.80 -24.85
N LYS A 16 19.79 -14.17 -23.56
CA LYS A 16 20.03 -15.55 -23.11
C LYS A 16 18.92 -16.54 -23.46
N ILE A 17 17.71 -16.07 -23.73
CA ILE A 17 16.54 -16.92 -23.97
C ILE A 17 16.13 -16.92 -25.46
N GLY A 18 16.79 -16.09 -26.28
CA GLY A 18 16.68 -16.15 -27.74
C GLY A 18 15.30 -15.75 -28.26
N LEU A 19 14.59 -14.87 -27.55
CA LEU A 19 13.25 -14.41 -27.95
C LEU A 19 13.35 -13.35 -29.06
N HIS A 20 13.63 -13.75 -30.30
CA HIS A 20 13.94 -12.76 -31.32
C HIS A 20 12.78 -11.93 -31.90
N ASN A 21 11.50 -12.17 -31.57
CA ASN A 21 10.38 -11.39 -32.14
C ASN A 21 9.08 -11.49 -31.33
N GLY A 22 9.07 -11.04 -30.07
CA GLY A 22 7.84 -10.93 -29.28
C GLY A 22 7.93 -9.82 -28.24
N TRP A 23 6.80 -9.16 -27.97
CA TRP A 23 6.71 -8.09 -26.96
C TRP A 23 7.39 -8.55 -25.67
N ILE A 24 8.45 -7.83 -25.28
CA ILE A 24 9.41 -8.18 -24.21
C ILE A 24 8.67 -8.68 -22.95
N PHE A 25 7.54 -8.07 -22.60
CA PHE A 25 6.83 -8.32 -21.35
C PHE A 25 5.98 -9.59 -21.29
N ASP A 26 5.59 -10.20 -22.41
CA ASP A 26 4.64 -11.32 -22.38
C ASP A 26 5.31 -12.68 -22.14
N ASN A 27 6.56 -12.84 -22.55
CA ASN A 27 7.30 -14.11 -22.52
C ASN A 27 8.14 -14.33 -21.25
N PHE A 28 8.15 -13.41 -20.29
CA PHE A 28 8.85 -13.62 -19.02
C PHE A 28 8.15 -14.65 -18.13
N ALA A 29 8.95 -15.44 -17.41
CA ALA A 29 8.49 -16.11 -16.20
C ALA A 29 7.89 -15.08 -15.21
N ILE A 30 7.01 -15.52 -14.30
CA ILE A 30 6.28 -14.66 -13.35
C ILE A 30 7.24 -13.77 -12.52
N LYS A 31 8.45 -14.26 -12.21
CA LYS A 31 9.44 -13.59 -11.36
C LYS A 31 10.00 -12.28 -11.97
N PRO A 32 10.50 -12.25 -13.22
CA PRO A 32 10.92 -11.00 -13.87
C PRO A 32 9.82 -9.92 -14.01
N LYS A 33 8.56 -10.30 -14.28
CA LYS A 33 7.45 -9.34 -14.39
C LYS A 33 7.17 -8.63 -13.06
N GLN A 34 7.28 -9.35 -11.94
CA GLN A 34 7.16 -8.78 -10.61
C GLN A 34 8.30 -7.80 -10.30
N LEU A 35 9.53 -8.12 -10.73
CA LEU A 35 10.68 -7.25 -10.57
C LEU A 35 10.52 -5.92 -11.34
N ALA A 36 10.05 -5.94 -12.59
CA ALA A 36 9.77 -4.72 -13.35
C ALA A 36 8.79 -3.79 -12.61
N ARG A 37 7.68 -4.35 -12.10
CA ARG A 37 6.68 -3.59 -11.35
C ARG A 37 7.25 -3.03 -10.05
N PHE A 38 8.06 -3.84 -9.37
CA PHE A 38 8.69 -3.43 -8.12
C PHE A 38 9.66 -2.28 -8.32
N VAL A 39 10.51 -2.33 -9.35
CA VAL A 39 11.43 -1.22 -9.64
C VAL A 39 10.68 0.02 -10.13
N ALA A 40 9.67 -0.13 -10.99
CA ALA A 40 8.84 1.00 -11.39
C ALA A 40 8.16 1.68 -10.18
N ALA A 41 7.71 0.90 -9.19
CA ALA A 41 7.15 1.43 -7.96
C ALA A 41 8.23 2.08 -7.06
N LEU A 42 9.42 1.49 -6.99
CA LEU A 42 10.56 2.05 -6.27
C LEU A 42 10.97 3.42 -6.82
N MET A 43 11.04 3.57 -8.15
CA MET A 43 11.39 4.86 -8.80
C MET A 43 10.34 5.95 -8.54
N ARG A 44 9.08 5.57 -8.30
CA ARG A 44 8.00 6.51 -7.92
C ARG A 44 7.93 6.78 -6.42
N ASN A 45 8.75 6.10 -5.61
CA ASN A 45 8.76 6.30 -4.18
C ASN A 45 9.35 7.68 -3.85
N VAL A 46 8.79 8.36 -2.84
CA VAL A 46 9.22 9.70 -2.40
C VAL A 46 10.71 9.80 -2.06
N VAL A 47 11.35 8.68 -1.72
CA VAL A 47 12.80 8.63 -1.48
C VAL A 47 13.62 8.89 -2.76
N PHE A 48 13.11 8.48 -3.92
CA PHE A 48 13.81 8.56 -5.21
C PHE A 48 13.14 9.53 -6.19
N ALA A 49 11.93 10.00 -5.91
CA ALA A 49 11.20 10.92 -6.77
C ALA A 49 11.85 12.32 -6.78
N ASP A 50 11.89 12.94 -7.95
CA ASP A 50 12.35 14.32 -8.12
C ASP A 50 11.47 15.27 -7.30
N SER A 51 12.15 16.16 -6.56
CA SER A 51 11.60 16.96 -5.45
C SER A 51 10.71 18.13 -5.85
N GLU A 52 10.42 18.34 -7.13
CA GLU A 52 9.69 19.54 -7.61
C GLU A 52 8.23 19.62 -7.14
N LYS A 53 7.69 18.60 -6.46
CA LYS A 53 6.28 18.57 -6.01
C LYS A 53 6.06 18.37 -4.51
N ASP A 54 7.12 18.30 -3.71
CA ASP A 54 7.01 17.99 -2.28
C ASP A 54 7.15 19.21 -1.35
N GLU A 55 7.15 20.44 -1.88
CA GLU A 55 7.08 21.66 -1.05
C GLU A 55 5.67 21.83 -0.46
N ILE A 56 5.54 21.50 0.83
CA ILE A 56 4.48 22.03 1.69
C ILE A 56 5.18 23.01 2.63
N ASP A 57 4.92 24.30 2.45
CA ASP A 57 5.33 25.38 3.35
C ASP A 57 6.83 25.46 3.71
N GLY A 58 7.73 25.21 2.75
CA GLY A 58 9.12 25.65 2.81
C GLY A 58 10.06 24.99 3.84
N GLU A 59 9.58 24.14 4.74
CA GLU A 59 10.41 23.46 5.72
C GLU A 59 10.06 21.97 5.88
N VAL A 60 11.10 21.13 5.82
CA VAL A 60 11.17 19.68 6.12
C VAL A 60 10.69 18.69 5.04
N ILE A 61 11.54 18.46 4.03
CA ILE A 61 11.47 17.27 3.14
C ILE A 61 12.70 16.36 3.30
N ALA A 62 13.87 16.92 3.60
CA ALA A 62 15.13 16.18 3.66
C ALA A 62 15.16 15.16 4.80
N ASP A 63 14.84 15.57 6.03
CA ASP A 63 14.86 14.67 7.20
C ASP A 63 13.87 13.51 7.05
N ARG A 64 12.68 13.80 6.50
CA ARG A 64 11.68 12.78 6.19
C ARG A 64 12.20 11.81 5.13
N ARG A 65 12.82 12.30 4.05
CA ARG A 65 13.42 11.45 3.01
C ARG A 65 14.55 10.59 3.58
N ILE A 66 15.42 11.15 4.43
CA ILE A 66 16.50 10.42 5.11
C ILE A 66 15.91 9.31 5.98
N ALA A 67 14.92 9.61 6.81
CA ALA A 67 14.26 8.60 7.65
C ALA A 67 13.61 7.48 6.83
N LEU A 68 12.99 7.81 5.70
CA LEU A 68 12.40 6.83 4.79
C LEU A 68 13.46 6.00 4.05
N PHE A 69 14.61 6.60 3.72
CA PHE A 69 15.76 5.88 3.17
C PHE A 69 16.35 4.90 4.19
N ASP A 70 16.47 5.31 5.46
CA ASP A 70 16.90 4.43 6.53
C ASP A 70 15.93 3.27 6.76
N PHE A 71 14.61 3.52 6.67
CA PHE A 71 13.60 2.47 6.70
C PHE A 71 13.77 1.49 5.51
N LEU A 72 13.99 1.97 4.28
CA LEU A 72 14.27 1.09 3.14
C LEU A 72 15.51 0.23 3.34
N ARG A 73 16.54 0.77 3.98
CA ARG A 73 17.83 0.09 4.17
C ARG A 73 17.80 -0.93 5.32
N SER A 74 17.03 -0.67 6.37
CA SER A 74 17.12 -1.40 7.64
C SER A 74 15.80 -1.99 8.15
N GLY A 75 14.68 -1.68 7.50
CA GLY A 75 13.36 -2.17 7.88
C GLY A 75 13.20 -3.67 7.61
N PRO A 76 12.22 -4.33 8.27
CA PRO A 76 11.85 -5.71 7.96
C PRO A 76 11.48 -5.85 6.48
N VAL A 77 11.91 -6.93 5.84
CA VAL A 77 11.74 -7.14 4.39
C VAL A 77 10.28 -7.04 3.96
N GLU A 78 9.36 -7.61 4.74
CA GLU A 78 7.92 -7.56 4.49
C GLU A 78 7.36 -6.14 4.55
N ALA A 79 7.84 -5.34 5.49
CA ALA A 79 7.43 -3.94 5.65
C ALA A 79 8.04 -3.05 4.54
N VAL A 80 9.29 -3.29 4.16
CA VAL A 80 9.96 -2.62 3.03
C VAL A 80 9.24 -2.94 1.71
N ASN A 81 8.87 -4.20 1.50
CA ASN A 81 8.11 -4.61 0.32
C ASN A 81 6.76 -3.89 0.24
N ALA A 82 6.03 -3.78 1.36
CA ALA A 82 4.78 -3.03 1.44
C ALA A 82 4.98 -1.51 1.30
N PHE A 83 6.14 -0.97 1.65
CA PHE A 83 6.45 0.45 1.42
C PHE A 83 6.71 0.75 -0.04
N ILE A 84 7.38 -0.16 -0.75
CA ILE A 84 7.67 -0.02 -2.18
C ILE A 84 6.42 -0.30 -3.01
N TYR A 85 5.70 -1.39 -2.70
CA TYR A 85 4.50 -1.80 -3.40
C TYR A 85 3.37 -2.13 -2.40
N PRO A 86 2.56 -1.12 -2.03
CA PRO A 86 1.50 -1.28 -1.03
C PRO A 86 0.51 -2.40 -1.34
N PHE A 87 0.01 -3.03 -0.29
CA PHE A 87 -1.11 -3.97 -0.40
C PHE A 87 -2.42 -3.24 -0.16
N LEU A 88 -3.41 -3.49 -1.01
CA LEU A 88 -4.74 -2.93 -0.87
C LEU A 88 -5.74 -4.04 -0.63
N HIS A 89 -6.54 -3.91 0.43
CA HIS A 89 -7.55 -4.87 0.83
C HIS A 89 -8.93 -4.22 0.72
N TYR A 90 -9.87 -4.91 0.10
CA TYR A 90 -11.27 -4.52 0.06
C TYR A 90 -11.99 -5.09 1.28
N LEU A 91 -12.57 -4.22 2.11
CA LEU A 91 -13.13 -4.59 3.40
C LEU A 91 -14.63 -4.91 3.36
N ASN A 92 -15.38 -4.45 2.35
CA ASN A 92 -16.83 -4.62 2.36
C ASN A 92 -17.32 -6.07 2.54
N PRO A 93 -16.67 -7.11 1.98
CA PRO A 93 -17.10 -8.49 2.17
C PRO A 93 -17.18 -8.90 3.65
N LEU A 94 -16.41 -8.26 4.54
CA LEU A 94 -16.46 -8.46 5.98
C LEU A 94 -17.87 -8.23 6.55
N PHE A 95 -18.57 -7.19 6.08
CA PHE A 95 -19.91 -6.81 6.56
C PHE A 95 -21.03 -7.70 6.02
N GLU A 96 -20.68 -8.55 5.06
CA GLU A 96 -21.56 -9.53 4.44
C GLU A 96 -21.27 -10.96 4.93
N GLY A 97 -20.35 -11.12 5.89
CA GLY A 97 -19.92 -12.42 6.41
C GLY A 97 -18.91 -13.15 5.51
N GLY A 98 -18.36 -12.46 4.52
CA GLY A 98 -17.29 -12.93 3.66
C GLY A 98 -15.90 -12.66 4.23
N ASN A 99 -14.88 -12.93 3.41
CA ASN A 99 -13.48 -12.73 3.76
C ASN A 99 -12.92 -11.46 3.10
N ILE A 100 -12.00 -10.77 3.80
CA ILE A 100 -11.25 -9.66 3.24
C ILE A 100 -10.43 -10.13 2.02
N VAL A 101 -10.50 -9.37 0.93
CA VAL A 101 -9.82 -9.72 -0.34
C VAL A 101 -8.74 -8.69 -0.66
N GLN A 102 -7.53 -9.15 -0.97
CA GLN A 102 -6.49 -8.28 -1.51
C GLN A 102 -6.77 -7.99 -2.99
N ILE A 103 -6.74 -6.72 -3.37
CA ILE A 103 -6.97 -6.24 -4.73
C ILE A 103 -5.72 -5.53 -5.29
N PRO A 104 -5.54 -5.49 -6.61
CA PRO A 104 -4.45 -4.74 -7.23
C PRO A 104 -4.56 -3.24 -6.95
N LEU A 105 -3.42 -2.55 -6.80
CA LEU A 105 -3.33 -1.10 -6.77
C LEU A 105 -3.69 -0.50 -8.14
N ASN A 106 -4.98 -0.29 -8.37
CA ASN A 106 -5.51 0.30 -9.59
C ASN A 106 -6.76 1.11 -9.26
N ALA A 107 -6.81 2.37 -9.68
CA ALA A 107 -7.95 3.24 -9.49
C ALA A 107 -9.26 2.66 -10.07
N SER A 108 -9.19 1.86 -11.14
CA SER A 108 -10.37 1.20 -11.72
C SER A 108 -10.98 0.10 -10.84
N ARG A 109 -10.31 -0.29 -9.74
CA ARG A 109 -10.78 -1.25 -8.75
C ARG A 109 -11.36 -0.58 -7.49
N ILE A 110 -11.34 0.75 -7.45
CA ILE A 110 -11.93 1.54 -6.37
C ILE A 110 -13.36 1.89 -6.76
N CYS A 111 -14.31 1.40 -5.96
CA CYS A 111 -15.73 1.67 -6.10
C CYS A 111 -16.13 2.80 -5.16
N ALA A 112 -17.13 3.60 -5.53
CA ALA A 112 -17.58 4.75 -4.73
C ALA A 112 -18.21 4.36 -3.38
N ASP A 113 -18.58 3.09 -3.20
CA ASP A 113 -19.21 2.51 -2.01
C ASP A 113 -18.27 1.65 -1.16
N GLY A 114 -16.98 1.61 -1.52
CA GLY A 114 -16.00 0.74 -0.90
C GLY A 114 -15.35 1.28 0.37
N ILE A 115 -14.94 0.36 1.23
CA ILE A 115 -13.95 0.61 2.30
C ILE A 115 -12.70 -0.21 1.98
N TYR A 116 -11.54 0.43 2.07
CA TYR A 116 -10.27 -0.18 1.72
C TYR A 116 -9.23 -0.02 2.83
N LEU A 117 -8.46 -1.06 3.10
CA LEU A 117 -7.29 -1.02 3.97
C LEU A 117 -6.03 -1.11 3.11
N MET A 118 -5.15 -0.12 3.20
CA MET A 118 -3.88 -0.08 2.50
C MET A 118 -2.71 -0.18 3.48
N ASN A 119 -1.85 -1.18 3.30
CA ASN A 119 -0.60 -1.29 4.05
C ASN A 119 0.53 -0.60 3.29
N ARG A 120 1.14 0.43 3.90
CA ARG A 120 2.24 1.22 3.33
C ARG A 120 3.60 0.85 3.91
N GLY A 121 3.72 -0.31 4.56
CA GLY A 121 4.94 -0.71 5.24
C GLY A 121 4.96 -0.17 6.66
N PHE A 122 5.36 1.10 6.85
CA PHE A 122 5.51 1.71 8.18
C PHE A 122 4.21 2.29 8.77
N PHE A 123 3.13 2.38 7.99
CA PHE A 123 1.79 2.80 8.45
C PHE A 123 0.69 2.14 7.61
N SER A 124 -0.56 2.19 8.08
CA SER A 124 -1.76 1.75 7.36
C SER A 124 -2.66 2.94 7.06
N LEU A 125 -3.47 2.81 6.02
CA LEU A 125 -4.53 3.75 5.67
C LEU A 125 -5.85 2.99 5.53
N ILE A 126 -6.92 3.49 6.14
CA ILE A 126 -8.28 3.06 5.84
C ILE A 126 -8.93 4.15 5.00
N TYR A 127 -9.30 3.82 3.77
CA TYR A 127 -10.06 4.69 2.87
C TYR A 127 -11.53 4.34 2.95
N VAL A 128 -12.38 5.34 3.20
CA VAL A 128 -13.83 5.20 3.23
C VAL A 128 -14.40 6.04 2.09
N MET A 129 -15.04 5.40 1.12
CA MET A 129 -15.53 6.13 -0.05
C MET A 129 -16.88 6.83 0.25
N PRO A 130 -17.20 7.96 -0.41
CA PRO A 130 -18.35 8.80 -0.05
C PRO A 130 -19.72 8.14 -0.14
N GLN A 131 -19.88 7.11 -0.98
CA GLN A 131 -21.15 6.38 -1.15
C GLN A 131 -21.18 5.09 -0.32
N CYS A 132 -20.26 4.95 0.64
CA CYS A 132 -20.20 3.76 1.49
C CYS A 132 -21.50 3.60 2.28
N PRO A 133 -22.08 2.38 2.34
CA PRO A 133 -23.28 2.12 3.12
C PRO A 133 -23.11 2.52 4.59
N LEU A 134 -24.05 3.31 5.11
CA LEU A 134 -24.04 3.77 6.52
C LEU A 134 -23.95 2.61 7.52
N LYS A 135 -24.47 1.43 7.16
CA LYS A 135 -24.33 0.21 7.97
C LYS A 135 -22.85 -0.12 8.21
N TYR A 136 -22.02 -0.09 7.16
CA TYR A 136 -20.59 -0.43 7.27
C TYR A 136 -19.82 0.63 8.06
N ILE A 137 -20.14 1.90 7.82
CA ILE A 137 -19.57 3.03 8.57
C ILE A 137 -19.86 2.87 10.06
N LYS A 138 -21.12 2.61 10.41
CA LYS A 138 -21.54 2.36 11.79
C LYS A 138 -20.87 1.13 12.38
N ASP A 139 -20.75 0.07 11.59
CA ASP A 139 -20.15 -1.20 12.03
C ASP A 139 -18.65 -1.08 12.29
N ILE A 140 -17.89 -0.18 11.63
CA ILE A 140 -16.44 0.03 11.89
C ILE A 140 -16.20 1.19 12.85
N PHE A 141 -16.74 2.36 12.52
CA PHE A 141 -16.39 3.64 13.15
C PHE A 141 -17.35 4.05 14.26
N LYS A 142 -18.44 3.31 14.47
CA LYS A 142 -19.45 3.56 15.51
C LYS A 142 -20.13 4.93 15.39
N VAL A 143 -20.14 5.53 14.20
CA VAL A 143 -20.83 6.79 13.87
C VAL A 143 -22.04 6.53 12.97
N ASN A 144 -22.98 7.48 12.91
CA ASN A 144 -24.24 7.30 12.16
C ASN A 144 -24.23 8.00 10.79
N ASP A 145 -23.17 8.73 10.44
CA ASP A 145 -23.02 9.42 9.17
C ASP A 145 -21.56 9.44 8.72
N TYR A 146 -21.35 9.62 7.41
CA TYR A 146 -20.03 9.63 6.79
C TYR A 146 -19.19 10.86 7.20
N GLU A 147 -19.84 12.00 7.46
CA GLU A 147 -19.12 13.22 7.79
C GLU A 147 -18.52 13.19 9.20
N ALA A 148 -19.13 12.44 10.11
CA ALA A 148 -18.70 12.22 11.48
C ALA A 148 -17.51 11.25 11.61
N ILE A 149 -17.03 10.66 10.51
CA ILE A 149 -15.80 9.86 10.52
C ILE A 149 -14.63 10.77 10.86
N ASP A 150 -14.03 10.53 12.02
CA ASP A 150 -12.83 11.25 12.44
C ASP A 150 -11.64 10.84 11.55
N SER A 151 -11.03 11.82 10.89
CA SER A 151 -9.93 11.62 9.94
C SER A 151 -8.57 11.63 10.65
N THR A 152 -8.47 10.83 11.71
CA THR A 152 -7.33 10.77 12.61
C THR A 152 -6.76 9.34 12.66
N THR A 153 -5.89 9.08 13.64
CA THR A 153 -5.35 7.74 13.92
C THR A 153 -6.43 6.86 14.55
N MET A 154 -6.70 5.70 13.94
CA MET A 154 -7.53 4.66 14.51
C MET A 154 -6.67 3.67 15.29
N GLU A 155 -6.95 3.51 16.58
CA GLU A 155 -6.30 2.50 17.41
C GLU A 155 -6.94 1.12 17.20
N LEU A 156 -6.16 0.07 17.44
CA LEU A 156 -6.65 -1.32 17.33
C LEU A 156 -7.82 -1.59 18.27
N ASP A 157 -7.81 -0.98 19.46
CA ASP A 157 -8.83 -1.17 20.50
C ASP A 157 -10.17 -0.50 20.13
N ASP A 158 -10.14 0.48 19.22
CA ASP A 158 -11.35 1.14 18.74
C ASP A 158 -12.12 0.28 17.75
N ILE A 159 -11.44 -0.67 17.10
CA ILE A 159 -12.02 -1.58 16.13
C ILE A 159 -13.02 -2.51 16.84
N PRO A 160 -14.28 -2.54 16.38
CA PRO A 160 -15.28 -3.40 16.98
C PRO A 160 -14.89 -4.88 16.88
N LYS A 161 -15.15 -5.63 17.97
CA LYS A 161 -14.82 -7.07 18.08
C LYS A 161 -15.51 -7.95 17.03
N THR A 162 -16.58 -7.46 16.42
CA THR A 162 -17.26 -8.12 15.30
C THR A 162 -16.41 -8.14 14.04
N ALA A 163 -15.49 -7.19 13.87
CA ALA A 163 -14.55 -7.11 12.76
C ALA A 163 -13.24 -7.89 13.04
N LYS A 164 -13.36 -9.14 13.51
CA LYS A 164 -12.21 -9.95 13.94
C LYS A 164 -11.12 -10.08 12.87
N GLN A 165 -11.51 -10.29 11.61
CA GLN A 165 -10.54 -10.39 10.50
C GLN A 165 -9.77 -9.09 10.29
N LEU A 166 -10.41 -7.93 10.45
CA LEU A 166 -9.74 -6.63 10.33
C LEU A 166 -8.73 -6.44 11.46
N GLN A 167 -9.08 -6.83 12.69
CA GLN A 167 -8.16 -6.82 13.84
C GLN A 167 -6.95 -7.72 13.58
N GLU A 168 -7.17 -8.97 13.13
CA GLU A 168 -6.10 -9.92 12.82
C GLU A 168 -5.14 -9.39 11.75
N ILE A 169 -5.68 -8.78 10.69
CA ILE A 169 -4.87 -8.20 9.62
C ILE A 169 -4.06 -7.00 10.13
N LEU A 170 -4.67 -6.10 10.90
CA LEU A 170 -3.96 -4.93 11.42
C LEU A 170 -2.92 -5.30 12.48
N GLU A 171 -3.18 -6.31 13.31
CA GLU A 171 -2.17 -6.89 14.20
C GLU A 171 -1.02 -7.53 13.43
N TRP A 172 -1.31 -8.26 12.36
CA TRP A 172 -0.29 -8.83 11.49
C TRP A 172 0.56 -7.72 10.85
N MET A 173 -0.07 -6.65 10.33
CA MET A 173 0.62 -5.47 9.81
C MET A 173 1.50 -4.79 10.86
N ARG A 174 1.00 -4.66 12.10
CA ARG A 174 1.76 -4.13 13.23
C ARG A 174 2.98 -4.99 13.56
N LYS A 175 2.83 -6.31 13.59
CA LYS A 175 3.93 -7.25 13.85
C LYS A 175 5.00 -7.21 12.76
N MET A 176 4.59 -7.13 11.48
CA MET A 176 5.52 -7.01 10.35
C MET A 176 6.39 -5.74 10.41
N ARG A 177 5.89 -4.66 11.01
CA ARG A 177 6.61 -3.39 11.15
C ARG A 177 7.74 -3.45 12.16
N GLY A 178 7.78 -4.43 13.05
CA GLY A 178 8.77 -4.49 14.13
C GLY A 178 8.71 -3.25 15.04
N GLY A 179 9.84 -2.57 15.22
CA GLY A 179 9.96 -1.39 16.09
C GLY A 179 9.46 -0.07 15.51
N TYR A 180 8.97 -0.05 14.26
CA TYR A 180 8.43 1.16 13.64
C TYR A 180 7.00 1.44 14.11
N ALA A 181 6.70 2.71 14.40
CA ALA A 181 5.40 3.14 14.95
C ALA A 181 4.24 2.75 14.02
N SER A 182 3.34 1.90 14.51
CA SER A 182 2.22 1.39 13.73
C SER A 182 1.01 2.30 13.88
N GLN A 183 0.88 3.28 13.00
CA GLN A 183 -0.33 4.09 12.90
C GLN A 183 -1.25 3.57 11.79
N THR A 184 -2.55 3.63 12.03
CA THR A 184 -3.59 3.46 11.00
C THR A 184 -4.32 4.78 10.88
N LEU A 185 -4.22 5.44 9.73
CA LEU A 185 -4.92 6.70 9.50
C LEU A 185 -6.21 6.45 8.75
N VAL A 186 -7.28 7.17 9.11
CA VAL A 186 -8.55 7.12 8.40
C VAL A 186 -8.63 8.29 7.44
N LEU A 187 -8.96 7.99 6.19
CA LEU A 187 -9.15 8.95 5.10
C LEU A 187 -10.57 8.76 4.57
N LYS A 188 -11.34 9.85 4.52
CA LYS A 188 -12.66 9.91 3.90
C LYS A 188 -12.57 10.60 2.55
#